data_AF-A0A6P6G0T5-F1
#
_entry.id   AF-A0A6P6G0T5-F1
#
_cell.length_a   1.000
_cell.length_b   1.000
_cell.length_c   1.000
_cell.angle_alpha   90.00
_cell.angle_beta   90.00
_cell.angle_gamma   90.00
#
_symmetry.space_group_name_H-M   'P 1'
#
loop_
_entity.id
_entity.type
_entity.pdbx_description
1 polymer ?
#
loop_
_entity_poly.entity_id
_entity_poly.type
_entity_poly.pdbx_seq_one_letter_code
_entity_poly.pdbx_strand_id
1 'polypeptide(L)'
;MVTKSSKAEKKIAYDAKLCRLLDEYSQVLVVAADNVGSNQLQNIRQGLRGDSIVLMGKNTMMKRSIRIHSENTGNQTFLNLIPLLVGNVGLIFTKGDLKEVSEEVAKYKVGAPARVGLIAPIDVVVPPGNTGLDPSQTSFFQVLNIPTKINKGTVEIITPVELIRKGDKVGSSEAALLAKLGIRPFSYGLVVLSVYDNGSVFSPEVLDLTEDDLVVKFATGVSMVTSLALAISYPTLAAAPHMFINAYKNVLAIALATEYSFPQADEVKEYLKDPSKFAVAAAPAAAAASGSAPAPAKEEEKKEEPAEESDDEKISLCCLSFFDITKALLMTIPITKVATINLLVLEPAILLRMVGPLTMTEWKKLALLYPCFHLLQLT
;
A
#
# COMPACT_ATOMS: atom_id res chain seq x y z
N MET A 1 -42.39 -5.42 35.21
CA MET A 1 -41.17 -6.23 35.40
C MET A 1 -40.97 -7.07 34.15
N VAL A 2 -39.87 -6.87 33.41
CA VAL A 2 -39.57 -7.74 32.26
C VAL A 2 -39.20 -9.12 32.81
N THR A 3 -40.03 -10.12 32.54
CA THR A 3 -39.79 -11.50 32.94
C THR A 3 -38.50 -11.99 32.27
N LYS A 4 -37.56 -12.48 33.08
CA LYS A 4 -36.25 -12.91 32.60
C LYS A 4 -36.43 -14.26 31.90
N SER A 5 -36.44 -14.27 30.57
CA SER A 5 -36.58 -15.50 29.78
C SER A 5 -35.55 -16.56 30.16
N SER A 6 -35.96 -17.82 30.04
CA SER A 6 -35.14 -18.96 30.46
C SER A 6 -33.87 -19.05 29.61
N LYS A 7 -32.81 -19.65 30.17
CA LYS A 7 -31.53 -19.81 29.45
C LYS A 7 -31.69 -20.63 28.17
N ALA A 8 -32.66 -21.55 28.12
CA ALA A 8 -32.94 -22.38 26.96
C ALA A 8 -33.63 -21.57 25.85
N GLU A 9 -34.67 -20.80 26.18
CA GLU A 9 -35.36 -19.92 25.24
C GLU A 9 -34.41 -18.93 24.56
N LYS A 10 -33.46 -18.35 25.31
CA LYS A 10 -32.47 -17.42 24.75
C LYS A 10 -31.56 -18.07 23.71
N LYS A 11 -31.20 -19.34 23.90
CA LYS A 11 -30.36 -20.07 22.94
C LYS A 11 -31.15 -20.37 21.67
N ILE A 12 -32.41 -20.78 21.81
CA ILE A 12 -33.29 -21.05 20.67
C ILE A 12 -33.56 -19.76 19.88
N ALA A 13 -33.85 -18.66 20.58
CA ALA A 13 -34.06 -17.37 19.95
C ALA A 13 -32.80 -16.84 19.25
N TYR A 14 -31.61 -17.07 19.82
CA TYR A 14 -30.35 -16.70 19.19
C TYR A 14 -30.08 -17.52 17.94
N ASP A 15 -30.32 -18.84 18.00
CA ASP A 15 -30.16 -19.76 16.87
C ASP A 15 -31.08 -19.36 15.71
N ALA A 16 -32.37 -19.14 16.01
CA ALA A 16 -33.34 -18.66 15.03
C ALA A 16 -32.95 -17.30 14.42
N LYS A 17 -32.38 -16.38 15.22
CA LYS A 17 -31.91 -15.08 14.74
C LYS A 17 -30.70 -15.22 13.82
N LEU A 18 -29.75 -16.09 14.16
CA LEU A 18 -28.55 -16.31 13.36
C LEU A 18 -28.90 -16.96 12.02
N CYS A 19 -29.76 -17.98 12.01
CA CYS A 19 -30.22 -18.62 10.76
C CYS A 19 -30.89 -17.60 9.83
N ARG A 20 -31.79 -16.75 10.34
CA ARG A 20 -32.41 -15.68 9.53
C ARG A 20 -31.39 -14.74 8.89
N LEU A 21 -30.36 -14.35 9.63
CA LEU A 21 -29.32 -13.47 9.12
C LEU A 21 -28.42 -14.16 8.09
N LEU A 22 -28.19 -15.48 8.19
CA LEU A 22 -27.46 -16.24 7.17
C LEU A 22 -28.27 -16.40 5.88
N ASP A 23 -29.59 -16.51 5.97
CA ASP A 23 -30.47 -16.60 4.81
C ASP A 23 -30.66 -15.24 4.11
N GLU A 24 -30.72 -14.15 4.87
CA GLU A 24 -30.97 -12.80 4.35
C GLU A 24 -29.75 -12.11 3.72
N TYR A 25 -28.53 -12.51 4.11
CA TYR A 25 -27.29 -11.83 3.75
C TYR A 25 -26.28 -12.81 3.15
N SER A 26 -25.78 -12.50 1.94
CA SER A 26 -24.72 -13.27 1.27
C SER A 26 -23.32 -12.94 1.78
N GLN A 27 -23.13 -11.73 2.31
CA GLN A 27 -21.84 -11.20 2.74
C GLN A 27 -21.75 -11.09 4.27
N VAL A 28 -20.64 -11.59 4.81
CA VAL A 28 -20.38 -11.61 6.25
C VAL A 28 -18.94 -11.18 6.52
N LEU A 29 -18.76 -10.14 7.31
CA LEU A 29 -17.43 -9.79 7.85
C LEU A 29 -17.23 -10.45 9.21
N VAL A 30 -16.10 -11.13 9.35
CA VAL A 30 -15.61 -11.68 10.61
C VAL A 30 -14.70 -10.66 11.26
N VAL A 31 -15.07 -10.21 12.45
CA VAL A 31 -14.44 -9.05 13.09
C VAL A 31 -13.98 -9.41 14.50
N ALA A 32 -12.75 -9.04 14.85
CA ALA A 32 -12.23 -9.13 16.21
C ALA A 32 -12.64 -7.89 17.03
N ALA A 33 -13.16 -8.12 18.23
CA ALA A 33 -13.65 -7.07 19.12
C ALA A 33 -12.81 -6.96 20.41
N ASP A 34 -11.49 -6.90 20.28
CA ASP A 34 -10.59 -6.84 21.43
C ASP A 34 -10.51 -5.42 22.03
N ASN A 35 -10.67 -5.34 23.36
CA ASN A 35 -10.64 -4.08 24.12
C ASN A 35 -11.68 -3.03 23.69
N VAL A 36 -12.76 -3.44 23.02
CA VAL A 36 -13.82 -2.54 22.56
C VAL A 36 -14.83 -2.27 23.69
N GLY A 37 -15.08 -0.99 23.96
CA GLY A 37 -16.04 -0.56 24.99
C GLY A 37 -17.49 -0.81 24.58
N SER A 38 -18.40 -0.99 25.57
CA SER A 38 -19.83 -1.17 25.29
C SER A 38 -20.46 0.03 24.56
N ASN A 39 -20.07 1.26 24.94
CA ASN A 39 -20.52 2.49 24.28
C ASN A 39 -19.98 2.59 22.85
N GLN A 40 -18.74 2.17 22.62
CA GLN A 40 -18.15 2.13 21.28
C GLN A 40 -18.91 1.16 20.37
N LEU A 41 -19.22 -0.05 20.84
CA LEU A 41 -20.07 -0.99 20.10
C LEU A 41 -21.49 -0.49 19.86
N GLN A 42 -22.03 0.36 20.73
CA GLN A 42 -23.34 0.99 20.50
C GLN A 42 -23.24 2.05 19.40
N ASN A 43 -22.20 2.88 19.41
CA ASN A 43 -21.96 3.88 18.37
C ASN A 43 -21.71 3.23 17.00
N ILE A 44 -20.90 2.17 16.96
CA ILE A 44 -20.68 1.39 15.73
C ILE A 44 -22.00 0.80 15.22
N ARG A 45 -22.83 0.26 16.12
CA ARG A 45 -24.15 -0.24 15.74
C ARG A 45 -25.12 0.86 15.31
N GLN A 46 -24.91 2.11 15.69
CA GLN A 46 -25.70 3.23 15.20
C GLN A 46 -25.22 3.69 13.82
N GLY A 47 -23.91 3.71 13.57
CA GLY A 47 -23.34 4.01 12.26
C GLY A 47 -23.74 2.99 11.21
N LEU A 48 -23.67 1.71 11.54
CA LEU A 48 -24.00 0.60 10.64
C LEU A 48 -25.52 0.37 10.45
N ARG A 49 -26.40 1.19 11.05
CA ARG A 49 -27.86 0.99 10.94
C ARG A 49 -28.34 1.34 9.54
N GLY A 50 -28.98 0.36 8.90
CA GLY A 50 -29.54 0.49 7.56
C GLY A 50 -29.06 -0.67 6.71
N ASP A 51 -27.74 -0.69 6.48
CA ASP A 51 -27.11 -1.61 5.54
C ASP A 51 -26.55 -2.87 6.22
N SER A 52 -26.19 -2.74 7.51
CA SER A 52 -25.45 -3.76 8.24
C SER A 52 -26.04 -4.12 9.61
N ILE A 53 -25.93 -5.39 10.00
CA ILE A 53 -26.34 -5.89 11.31
C ILE A 53 -25.16 -6.58 11.99
N VAL A 54 -24.76 -6.05 13.15
CA VAL A 54 -23.73 -6.65 14.00
C VAL A 54 -24.33 -7.68 14.94
N LEU A 55 -23.86 -8.93 14.85
CA LEU A 55 -24.20 -10.03 15.73
C LEU A 55 -22.97 -10.50 16.50
N MET A 56 -23.01 -10.35 17.83
CA MET A 56 -22.03 -10.93 18.74
C MET A 56 -22.61 -12.18 19.41
N GLY A 57 -21.79 -13.21 19.59
CA GLY A 57 -22.22 -14.44 20.25
C GLY A 57 -21.08 -15.29 20.77
N LYS A 58 -21.44 -16.38 21.47
CA LYS A 58 -20.45 -17.35 21.93
C LYS A 58 -20.04 -18.26 20.77
N ASN A 59 -18.73 -18.39 20.52
CA ASN A 59 -18.21 -19.14 19.37
C ASN A 59 -18.74 -20.57 19.29
N THR A 60 -18.84 -21.27 20.42
CA THR A 60 -19.38 -22.66 20.44
C THR A 60 -20.84 -22.73 19.99
N MET A 61 -21.65 -21.71 20.29
CA MET A 61 -23.03 -21.64 19.82
C MET A 61 -23.08 -21.30 18.34
N MET A 62 -22.32 -20.29 17.89
CA MET A 62 -22.28 -19.90 16.48
C MET A 62 -21.82 -21.05 15.57
N LYS A 63 -20.76 -21.78 15.96
CA LYS A 63 -20.28 -22.97 15.23
C LYS A 63 -21.34 -24.07 15.14
N ARG A 64 -22.11 -24.28 16.20
CA ARG A 64 -23.20 -25.26 16.20
C ARG A 64 -24.34 -24.82 15.28
N SER A 65 -24.79 -23.58 15.38
CA SER A 65 -25.86 -23.01 14.57
C SER A 65 -25.54 -23.07 13.08
N ILE A 66 -24.33 -22.66 12.69
CA ILE A 66 -23.88 -22.70 11.29
C ILE A 66 -23.83 -24.14 10.77
N ARG A 67 -23.38 -25.11 11.56
CA ARG A 67 -23.35 -26.53 11.16
C ARG A 67 -24.76 -27.07 10.92
N ILE A 68 -25.67 -26.86 11.87
CA ILE A 68 -27.06 -27.32 11.74
C ILE A 68 -27.75 -26.62 10.55
N HIS A 69 -27.48 -25.34 10.35
CA HIS A 69 -28.01 -24.59 9.22
C HIS A 69 -27.48 -25.14 7.88
N SER A 70 -26.18 -25.46 7.78
CA SER A 70 -25.61 -26.08 6.59
C SER A 70 -26.19 -27.46 6.28
N GLU A 71 -26.53 -28.24 7.31
CA GLU A 71 -27.19 -29.55 7.16
C GLU A 71 -28.64 -29.40 6.67
N ASN A 72 -29.35 -28.37 7.13
CA ASN A 72 -30.75 -28.11 6.76
C ASN A 72 -30.89 -27.49 5.36
N THR A 73 -30.03 -26.53 5.02
CA THR A 73 -30.08 -25.79 3.75
C THR A 73 -29.31 -26.52 2.64
N GLY A 74 -28.42 -27.47 2.98
CA GLY A 74 -27.59 -28.21 2.03
C GLY A 74 -26.38 -27.43 1.49
N ASN A 75 -26.22 -26.17 1.89
CA ASN A 75 -25.14 -25.29 1.45
C ASN A 75 -23.88 -25.49 2.32
N GLN A 76 -22.89 -26.22 1.79
CA GLN A 76 -21.62 -26.48 2.47
C GLN A 76 -20.68 -25.24 2.53
N THR A 77 -20.99 -24.19 1.78
CA THR A 77 -20.20 -22.96 1.69
C THR A 77 -20.00 -22.28 3.05
N PHE A 78 -21.00 -22.32 3.93
CA PHE A 78 -20.92 -21.74 5.26
C PHE A 78 -19.95 -22.47 6.21
N LEU A 79 -19.52 -23.69 5.89
CA LEU A 79 -18.55 -24.44 6.72
C LEU A 79 -17.19 -23.72 6.79
N ASN A 80 -16.87 -22.91 5.77
CA ASN A 80 -15.64 -22.11 5.72
C ASN A 80 -15.56 -21.04 6.82
N LEU A 81 -16.70 -20.67 7.43
CA LEU A 81 -16.75 -19.72 8.55
C LEU A 81 -16.35 -20.34 9.90
N ILE A 82 -16.52 -21.66 10.08
CA ILE A 82 -16.25 -22.37 11.34
C ILE A 82 -14.81 -22.20 11.85
N PRO A 83 -13.75 -22.33 11.03
CA PRO A 83 -12.38 -22.14 11.50
C PRO A 83 -12.09 -20.70 11.93
N LEU A 84 -12.77 -19.70 11.36
CA LEU A 84 -12.51 -18.28 11.61
C LEU A 84 -13.07 -17.77 12.95
N LEU A 85 -14.01 -18.51 13.55
CA LEU A 85 -14.65 -18.16 14.82
C LEU A 85 -13.78 -18.55 16.03
N VAL A 86 -12.61 -17.93 16.19
CA VAL A 86 -11.65 -18.16 17.29
C VAL A 86 -11.32 -16.83 17.98
N GLY A 87 -11.35 -16.81 19.32
CA GLY A 87 -11.14 -15.60 20.10
C GLY A 87 -12.42 -14.78 20.30
N ASN A 88 -12.27 -13.48 20.55
CA ASN A 88 -13.39 -12.57 20.77
C ASN A 88 -13.89 -12.01 19.43
N VAL A 89 -14.71 -12.79 18.74
CA VAL A 89 -15.13 -12.54 17.36
C VAL A 89 -16.62 -12.22 17.27
N GLY A 90 -16.94 -11.28 16.39
CA GLY A 90 -18.27 -10.90 15.95
C GLY A 90 -18.49 -11.13 14.47
N LEU A 91 -19.75 -11.21 14.07
CA LEU A 91 -20.18 -11.25 12.68
C LEU A 91 -20.90 -9.95 12.33
N ILE A 92 -20.52 -9.33 11.22
CA ILE A 92 -21.25 -8.21 10.63
C ILE A 92 -21.87 -8.71 9.33
N PHE A 93 -23.19 -8.72 9.26
CA PHE A 93 -23.93 -9.04 8.05
C PHE A 93 -24.18 -7.76 7.30
N THR A 94 -23.83 -7.72 6.01
CA THR A 94 -23.98 -6.51 5.17
C THR A 94 -24.65 -6.85 3.84
N LYS A 95 -25.48 -5.91 3.35
CA LYS A 95 -25.97 -5.89 1.96
C LYS A 95 -25.22 -4.90 1.08
N GLY A 96 -24.51 -3.94 1.68
CA GLY A 96 -23.69 -2.96 1.00
C GLY A 96 -22.26 -3.45 0.76
N ASP A 97 -21.46 -2.62 0.10
CA ASP A 97 -20.12 -2.98 -0.33
C ASP A 97 -19.16 -3.20 0.85
N LEU A 98 -18.32 -4.23 0.71
CA LEU A 98 -17.37 -4.67 1.75
C LEU A 98 -16.36 -3.58 2.13
N LYS A 99 -15.97 -2.75 1.15
CA LYS A 99 -15.01 -1.65 1.34
C LYS A 99 -15.61 -0.54 2.20
N GLU A 100 -16.82 -0.08 1.86
CA GLU A 100 -17.53 0.98 2.58
C GLU A 100 -17.74 0.61 4.05
N VAL A 101 -18.20 -0.62 4.32
CA VAL A 101 -18.40 -1.10 5.69
C VAL A 101 -17.08 -1.15 6.47
N SER A 102 -15.98 -1.58 5.83
CA SER A 102 -14.66 -1.58 6.46
C SER A 102 -14.20 -0.16 6.82
N GLU A 103 -14.38 0.79 5.91
CA GLU A 103 -14.04 2.20 6.13
C GLU A 103 -14.90 2.82 7.24
N GLU A 104 -16.20 2.54 7.27
CA GLU A 104 -17.09 2.98 8.33
C GLU A 104 -16.67 2.45 9.70
N VAL A 105 -16.35 1.15 9.76
CA VAL A 105 -15.84 0.53 10.99
C VAL A 105 -14.50 1.16 11.41
N ALA A 106 -13.63 1.48 10.45
CA ALA A 106 -12.35 2.12 10.71
C ALA A 106 -12.45 3.56 11.23
N LYS A 107 -13.52 4.30 10.89
CA LYS A 107 -13.79 5.66 11.42
C LYS A 107 -14.02 5.64 12.94
N TYR A 108 -14.64 4.59 13.48
CA TYR A 108 -15.00 4.49 14.90
C TYR A 108 -13.90 3.90 15.79
N LYS A 109 -12.66 4.34 15.59
CA LYS A 109 -11.52 4.02 16.46
C LYS A 109 -11.52 4.94 17.68
N VAL A 110 -11.48 4.35 18.87
CA VAL A 110 -11.45 5.09 20.14
C VAL A 110 -10.06 5.01 20.74
N GLY A 111 -9.49 6.17 21.05
CA GLY A 111 -8.24 6.27 21.79
C GLY A 111 -8.38 5.66 23.19
N ALA A 112 -7.48 4.76 23.52
CA ALA A 112 -7.42 4.06 24.78
C ALA A 112 -6.08 4.31 25.50
N PRO A 113 -6.10 4.39 26.84
CA PRO A 113 -4.89 4.49 27.62
C PRO A 113 -4.10 3.16 27.56
N ALA A 114 -2.77 3.26 27.58
CA ALA A 114 -1.91 2.10 27.69
C ALA A 114 -2.14 1.42 29.07
N ARG A 115 -2.40 0.10 29.07
CA ARG A 115 -2.55 -0.66 30.31
C ARG A 115 -1.28 -1.44 30.59
N VAL A 116 -0.96 -1.56 31.88
CA VAL A 116 0.24 -2.25 32.37
C VAL A 116 0.24 -3.71 31.90
N GLY A 117 1.37 -4.16 31.36
CA GLY A 117 1.59 -5.54 30.94
C GLY A 117 1.01 -5.93 29.57
N LEU A 118 0.32 -5.02 28.87
CA LEU A 118 -0.04 -5.23 27.47
C LEU A 118 1.18 -5.03 26.56
N ILE A 119 1.19 -5.73 25.44
CA ILE A 119 2.17 -5.54 24.37
C ILE A 119 1.75 -4.32 23.55
N ALA A 120 2.69 -3.40 23.32
CA ALA A 120 2.43 -2.20 22.53
C ALA A 120 2.32 -2.52 21.02
N PRO A 121 1.20 -2.20 20.36
CA PRO A 121 1.04 -2.38 18.91
C PRO A 121 1.70 -1.27 18.09
N ILE A 122 1.95 -0.09 18.68
CA ILE A 122 2.51 1.09 18.04
C ILE A 122 3.56 1.71 18.98
N ASP A 123 4.58 2.34 18.39
CA ASP A 123 5.62 3.06 19.13
C ASP A 123 5.01 4.30 19.79
N VAL A 124 5.32 4.53 21.07
CA VAL A 124 4.75 5.64 21.85
C VAL A 124 5.80 6.72 22.06
N VAL A 125 5.57 7.88 21.45
CA VAL A 125 6.45 9.05 21.56
C VAL A 125 5.77 10.14 22.38
N VAL A 126 6.50 10.73 23.33
CA VAL A 126 6.00 11.89 24.09
C VAL A 126 6.50 13.17 23.42
N PRO A 127 5.60 14.09 23.02
CA PRO A 127 5.99 15.35 22.39
C PRO A 127 6.62 16.32 23.41
N PRO A 128 7.49 17.24 22.95
CA PRO A 128 7.99 18.32 23.79
C PRO A 128 6.87 19.32 24.12
N GLY A 129 6.93 19.92 25.30
CA GLY A 129 5.96 20.92 25.74
C GLY A 129 5.60 20.87 27.22
N ASN A 130 4.73 21.79 27.63
CA ASN A 130 4.28 21.93 29.01
C ASN A 130 3.33 20.80 29.40
N THR A 131 3.65 20.09 30.48
CA THR A 131 2.85 18.95 30.95
C THR A 131 1.69 19.36 31.86
N GLY A 132 1.72 20.57 32.41
CA GLY A 132 0.72 21.05 33.38
C GLY A 132 0.80 20.37 34.75
N LEU A 133 1.84 19.55 34.99
CA LEU A 133 2.06 18.89 36.27
C LEU A 133 2.86 19.75 37.24
N ASP A 134 2.56 19.56 38.53
CA ASP A 134 3.27 20.20 39.64
C ASP A 134 4.73 19.73 39.72
N PRO A 135 5.65 20.61 40.18
CA PRO A 135 7.08 20.31 40.23
C PRO A 135 7.45 19.19 41.22
N SER A 136 6.54 18.85 42.13
CA SER A 136 6.67 17.73 43.07
C SER A 136 6.68 16.36 42.37
N GLN A 137 6.12 16.26 41.16
CA GLN A 137 6.00 15.00 40.42
C GLN A 137 7.10 14.81 39.35
N THR A 138 8.18 15.59 39.43
CA THR A 138 9.33 15.49 38.50
C THR A 138 10.08 14.16 38.59
N SER A 139 9.99 13.46 39.72
CA SER A 139 10.63 12.14 39.93
C SER A 139 10.18 11.07 38.93
N PHE A 140 8.93 11.12 38.44
CA PHE A 140 8.43 10.15 37.45
C PHE A 140 9.14 10.28 36.10
N PHE A 141 9.47 11.50 35.69
CA PHE A 141 10.17 11.76 34.42
C PHE A 141 11.65 11.36 34.49
N GLN A 142 12.27 11.52 35.66
CA GLN A 142 13.65 11.13 35.90
C GLN A 142 13.83 9.60 35.84
N VAL A 143 12.90 8.83 36.41
CA VAL A 143 12.95 7.35 36.38
C VAL A 143 12.88 6.81 34.95
N LEU A 144 12.17 7.52 34.05
CA LEU A 144 12.00 7.14 32.65
C LEU A 144 13.02 7.80 31.71
N ASN A 145 14.05 8.45 32.27
CA ASN A 145 15.09 9.17 31.53
C ASN A 145 14.55 10.23 30.54
N ILE A 146 13.42 10.86 30.84
CA ILE A 146 12.89 11.97 30.04
C ILE A 146 13.51 13.29 30.53
N PRO A 147 14.22 14.04 29.67
CA PRO A 147 14.79 15.32 30.05
C PRO A 147 13.69 16.39 30.17
N THR A 148 13.46 16.84 31.40
CA THR A 148 12.47 17.89 31.72
C THR A 148 13.10 19.09 32.41
N LYS A 149 12.54 20.28 32.19
CA LYS A 149 12.93 21.53 32.86
C LYS A 149 11.72 22.14 33.57
N ILE A 150 11.94 22.73 34.75
CA ILE A 150 10.88 23.45 35.48
C ILE A 150 10.84 24.88 34.94
N ASN A 151 9.76 25.23 34.25
CA ASN A 151 9.50 26.57 33.75
C ASN A 151 8.23 27.12 34.39
N LYS A 152 8.33 28.29 35.04
CA LYS A 152 7.21 29.02 35.67
C LYS A 152 6.36 28.17 36.64
N GLY A 153 6.98 27.27 37.39
CA GLY A 153 6.28 26.42 38.36
C GLY A 153 5.59 25.19 37.77
N THR A 154 5.79 24.88 36.49
CA THR A 154 5.29 23.66 35.82
C THR A 154 6.44 22.89 35.16
N VAL A 155 6.26 21.58 34.96
CA VAL A 155 7.26 20.72 34.30
C VAL A 155 7.10 20.76 32.78
N GLU A 156 8.16 21.07 32.05
CA GLU A 156 8.21 21.12 30.58
C GLU A 156 9.18 20.07 30.03
N ILE A 157 8.78 19.36 28.98
CA ILE A 157 9.61 18.36 28.28
C ILE A 157 10.42 19.08 27.19
N ILE A 158 11.75 18.91 27.22
CA ILE A 158 12.66 19.62 26.29
C ILE A 158 12.72 18.92 24.94
N THR A 159 12.90 17.60 24.94
CA THR A 159 13.09 16.80 23.73
C THR A 159 12.04 15.71 23.64
N PRO A 160 11.53 15.38 22.43
CA PRO A 160 10.71 14.19 22.25
C PRO A 160 11.53 12.94 22.57
N VAL A 161 10.96 12.02 23.34
CA VAL A 161 11.56 10.73 23.67
C VAL A 161 10.55 9.62 23.37
N GLU A 162 11.03 8.57 22.71
CA GLU A 162 10.28 7.33 22.50
C GLU A 162 10.28 6.53 23.80
N LEU A 163 9.10 6.34 24.39
CA LEU A 163 8.96 5.62 25.66
C LEU A 163 8.90 4.10 25.44
N ILE A 164 8.16 3.67 24.43
CA ILE A 164 7.83 2.26 24.22
C ILE A 164 7.97 1.95 22.74
N ARG A 165 8.68 0.87 22.40
CA ARG A 165 8.74 0.33 21.04
C ARG A 165 7.66 -0.71 20.82
N LYS A 166 7.28 -0.91 19.56
CA LYS A 166 6.40 -1.99 19.13
C LYS A 166 6.91 -3.35 19.63
N GLY A 167 6.03 -4.09 20.29
CA GLY A 167 6.35 -5.41 20.84
C GLY A 167 6.79 -5.41 22.31
N ASP A 168 7.13 -4.26 22.89
CA ASP A 168 7.50 -4.18 24.29
C ASP A 168 6.27 -4.18 25.21
N LYS A 169 6.45 -4.70 26.43
CA LYS A 169 5.41 -4.70 27.46
C LYS A 169 5.39 -3.35 28.15
N VAL A 170 4.21 -2.76 28.22
CA VAL A 170 4.00 -1.47 28.89
C VAL A 170 4.31 -1.57 30.38
N GLY A 171 5.26 -0.76 30.86
CA GLY A 171 5.61 -0.65 32.28
C GLY A 171 4.55 0.09 33.10
N SER A 172 4.52 -0.15 34.41
CA SER A 172 3.57 0.54 35.32
C SER A 172 3.79 2.06 35.35
N SER A 173 5.07 2.48 35.39
CA SER A 173 5.48 3.90 35.42
C SER A 173 5.14 4.64 34.12
N GLU A 174 5.33 3.98 32.97
CA GLU A 174 5.04 4.54 31.63
C GLU A 174 3.54 4.74 31.43
N ALA A 175 2.73 3.74 31.76
CA ALA A 175 1.26 3.83 31.67
C ALA A 175 0.69 4.95 32.55
N ALA A 176 1.21 5.08 33.78
CA ALA A 176 0.79 6.12 34.71
C ALA A 176 1.16 7.52 34.20
N LEU A 177 2.35 7.68 33.61
CA LEU A 177 2.77 8.95 33.01
C LEU A 177 1.89 9.32 31.81
N LEU A 178 1.66 8.38 30.88
CA LEU A 178 0.81 8.62 29.70
C LEU A 178 -0.62 8.99 30.08
N ALA A 179 -1.17 8.34 31.13
CA ALA A 179 -2.48 8.68 31.66
C ALA A 179 -2.53 10.10 32.26
N LYS A 180 -1.47 10.53 32.96
CA LYS A 180 -1.36 11.88 33.52
C LYS A 180 -1.19 12.97 32.46
N LEU A 181 -0.45 12.66 31.39
CA LEU A 181 -0.31 13.57 30.24
C LEU A 181 -1.57 13.61 29.36
N GLY A 182 -2.58 12.77 29.64
CA GLY A 182 -3.79 12.67 28.81
C GLY A 182 -3.54 12.06 27.43
N ILE A 183 -2.35 11.48 27.19
CA ILE A 183 -1.98 10.88 25.91
C ILE A 183 -2.57 9.46 25.86
N ARG A 184 -3.36 9.21 24.82
CA ARG A 184 -3.96 7.90 24.54
C ARG A 184 -3.33 7.32 23.28
N PRO A 185 -2.21 6.58 23.41
CA PRO A 185 -1.39 6.21 22.27
C PRO A 185 -2.00 5.08 21.43
N PHE A 186 -2.83 4.23 22.03
CA PHE A 186 -3.44 3.11 21.32
C PHE A 186 -4.84 3.48 20.88
N SER A 187 -5.19 3.15 19.66
CA SER A 187 -6.57 3.20 19.19
C SER A 187 -7.10 1.77 19.07
N TYR A 188 -8.18 1.48 19.78
CA TYR A 188 -8.89 0.21 19.62
C TYR A 188 -10.14 0.45 18.80
N GLY A 189 -10.40 -0.49 17.90
CA GLY A 189 -11.56 -0.55 17.05
C GLY A 189 -11.88 -2.00 16.76
N LEU A 190 -12.95 -2.19 16.03
CA LEU A 190 -13.25 -3.47 15.41
C LEU A 190 -12.23 -3.71 14.28
N VAL A 191 -11.53 -4.83 14.33
CA VAL A 191 -10.55 -5.22 13.31
C VAL A 191 -11.15 -6.30 12.44
N VAL A 192 -11.20 -6.09 11.13
CA VAL A 192 -11.67 -7.11 10.17
C VAL A 192 -10.61 -8.19 10.04
N LEU A 193 -10.95 -9.42 10.40
CA LEU A 193 -10.04 -10.57 10.29
C LEU A 193 -10.17 -11.27 8.95
N SER A 194 -11.40 -11.44 8.47
CA SER A 194 -11.69 -12.14 7.23
C SER A 194 -13.06 -11.71 6.73
N VAL A 195 -13.23 -11.74 5.41
CA VAL A 195 -14.51 -11.49 4.78
C VAL A 195 -14.99 -12.76 4.12
N TYR A 196 -16.28 -13.04 4.23
CA TYR A 196 -16.94 -14.12 3.55
C TYR A 196 -17.92 -13.55 2.55
N ASP A 197 -17.84 -14.02 1.32
CA ASP A 197 -18.78 -13.70 0.25
C ASP A 197 -19.11 -14.97 -0.53
N ASN A 198 -20.38 -15.38 -0.50
CA ASN A 198 -20.93 -16.46 -1.33
C ASN A 198 -20.07 -17.76 -1.37
N GLY A 199 -19.41 -18.10 -0.26
CA GLY A 199 -18.59 -19.32 -0.12
C GLY A 199 -17.09 -19.13 -0.21
N SER A 200 -16.63 -17.97 -0.69
CA SER A 200 -15.21 -17.59 -0.69
C SER A 200 -14.86 -16.83 0.58
N VAL A 201 -13.68 -17.11 1.13
CA VAL A 201 -13.10 -16.39 2.26
C VAL A 201 -11.94 -15.55 1.75
N PHE A 202 -12.01 -14.25 1.99
CA PHE A 202 -10.96 -13.29 1.67
C PHE A 202 -10.19 -12.89 2.93
N SER A 203 -8.87 -12.76 2.78
CA SER A 203 -8.01 -12.08 3.74
C SER A 203 -8.23 -10.56 3.65
N PRO A 204 -7.94 -9.81 4.74
CA PRO A 204 -8.17 -8.37 4.77
C PRO A 204 -7.32 -7.61 3.74
N GLU A 205 -6.15 -8.13 3.39
CA GLU A 205 -5.25 -7.57 2.37
C GLU A 205 -5.90 -7.44 0.99
N VAL A 206 -6.90 -8.28 0.68
CA VAL A 206 -7.61 -8.21 -0.60
C VAL A 206 -8.50 -6.97 -0.68
N LEU A 207 -8.98 -6.47 0.46
CA LEU A 207 -9.82 -5.26 0.50
C LEU A 207 -8.99 -3.99 0.24
N ASP A 208 -7.73 -4.00 0.64
CA ASP A 208 -6.81 -2.86 0.53
C ASP A 208 -6.21 -2.72 -0.89
N LEU A 209 -6.55 -3.62 -1.83
CA LEU A 209 -6.14 -3.50 -3.23
C LEU A 209 -6.84 -2.31 -3.89
N THR A 210 -6.02 -1.35 -4.30
CA THR A 210 -6.42 -0.18 -5.08
C THR A 210 -6.48 -0.51 -6.57
N GLU A 211 -7.26 0.25 -7.33
CA GLU A 211 -7.34 0.09 -8.80
C GLU A 211 -6.01 0.48 -9.46
N ASP A 212 -5.28 1.44 -8.90
CA ASP A 212 -3.96 1.87 -9.37
C ASP A 212 -2.94 0.73 -9.36
N ASP A 213 -2.94 -0.09 -8.30
CA ASP A 213 -2.08 -1.29 -8.21
C ASP A 213 -2.39 -2.30 -9.32
N LEU A 214 -3.65 -2.40 -9.75
CA LEU A 214 -4.06 -3.27 -10.85
C LEU A 214 -3.59 -2.71 -12.19
N VAL A 215 -3.68 -1.40 -12.40
CA VAL A 215 -3.20 -0.74 -13.63
C VAL A 215 -1.69 -0.90 -13.79
N VAL A 216 -0.91 -0.76 -12.71
CA VAL A 216 0.55 -0.98 -12.75
C VAL A 216 0.88 -2.44 -13.11
N LYS A 217 0.19 -3.41 -12.51
CA LYS A 217 0.38 -4.84 -12.83
C LYS A 217 -0.06 -5.17 -14.26
N PHE A 218 -1.10 -4.52 -14.76
CA PHE A 218 -1.55 -4.67 -16.14
C PHE A 218 -0.55 -4.07 -17.13
N ALA A 219 -0.06 -2.85 -16.88
CA ALA A 219 0.94 -2.18 -17.71
C ALA A 219 2.27 -2.95 -17.77
N THR A 220 2.71 -3.48 -16.63
CA THR A 220 3.87 -4.38 -16.59
C THR A 220 3.65 -5.65 -17.41
N GLY A 221 2.46 -6.27 -17.34
CA GLY A 221 2.11 -7.39 -18.23
C GLY A 221 2.18 -7.03 -19.72
N VAL A 222 1.61 -5.89 -20.12
CA VAL A 222 1.64 -5.42 -21.51
C VAL A 222 3.08 -5.17 -21.97
N SER A 223 3.91 -4.52 -21.16
CA SER A 223 5.32 -4.26 -21.48
C SER A 223 6.16 -5.56 -21.61
N MET A 224 5.87 -6.58 -20.81
CA MET A 224 6.52 -7.89 -20.95
C MET A 224 6.12 -8.56 -22.28
N VAL A 225 4.84 -8.52 -22.65
CA VAL A 225 4.39 -9.09 -23.92
C VAL A 225 4.98 -8.34 -25.12
N THR A 226 5.02 -7.01 -25.08
CA THR A 226 5.62 -6.22 -26.17
C THR A 226 7.12 -6.45 -26.29
N SER A 227 7.86 -6.50 -25.18
CA SER A 227 9.30 -6.79 -25.20
C SER A 227 9.62 -8.18 -25.75
N LEU A 228 8.82 -9.20 -25.41
CA LEU A 228 8.96 -10.55 -25.99
C LEU A 228 8.66 -10.55 -27.50
N ALA A 229 7.59 -9.88 -27.93
CA ALA A 229 7.24 -9.79 -29.35
C ALA A 229 8.34 -9.09 -30.17
N LEU A 230 8.96 -8.04 -29.61
CA LEU A 230 10.08 -7.34 -30.23
C LEU A 230 11.33 -8.22 -30.35
N ALA A 231 11.65 -9.01 -29.31
CA ALA A 231 12.80 -9.91 -29.34
C ALA A 231 12.67 -11.03 -30.38
N ILE A 232 11.45 -11.56 -30.57
CA ILE A 232 11.14 -12.62 -31.54
C ILE A 232 10.97 -12.05 -32.96
N SER A 233 10.95 -10.72 -33.12
CA SER A 233 10.66 -10.03 -34.38
C SER A 233 9.31 -10.43 -34.99
N TYR A 234 8.32 -10.73 -34.14
CA TYR A 234 6.99 -11.12 -34.58
C TYR A 234 6.06 -9.90 -34.61
N PRO A 235 5.51 -9.51 -35.78
CA PRO A 235 4.72 -8.29 -35.92
C PRO A 235 3.30 -8.50 -35.40
N THR A 236 3.09 -8.28 -34.10
CA THR A 236 1.74 -8.07 -33.55
C THR A 236 1.29 -6.62 -33.75
N LEU A 237 -0.01 -6.34 -33.69
CA LEU A 237 -0.55 -4.97 -33.84
C LEU A 237 0.10 -3.99 -32.85
N ALA A 238 0.39 -4.44 -31.63
CA ALA A 238 1.08 -3.64 -30.62
C ALA A 238 2.59 -3.51 -30.87
N ALA A 239 3.26 -4.53 -31.41
CA ALA A 239 4.72 -4.53 -31.59
C ALA A 239 5.18 -3.88 -32.91
N ALA A 240 4.36 -3.91 -33.96
CA ALA A 240 4.69 -3.39 -35.29
C ALA A 240 5.26 -1.96 -35.28
N PRO A 241 4.65 -0.95 -34.63
CA PRO A 241 5.22 0.41 -34.62
C PRO A 241 6.57 0.46 -33.88
N HIS A 242 6.71 -0.29 -32.79
CA HIS A 242 7.95 -0.32 -32.01
C HIS A 242 9.11 -1.01 -32.76
N MET A 243 8.83 -1.97 -33.64
CA MET A 243 9.85 -2.60 -34.49
C MET A 243 10.51 -1.60 -35.45
N PHE A 244 9.71 -0.78 -36.14
CA PHE A 244 10.22 0.23 -37.05
C PHE A 244 11.01 1.33 -36.32
N ILE A 245 10.51 1.77 -35.16
CA ILE A 245 11.20 2.78 -34.34
C ILE A 245 12.54 2.26 -33.84
N ASN A 246 12.64 0.99 -33.43
CA ASN A 246 13.92 0.42 -32.97
C ASN A 246 14.94 0.27 -34.10
N ALA A 247 14.49 -0.16 -35.30
CA ALA A 247 15.35 -0.18 -36.47
C ALA A 247 15.89 1.22 -36.81
N TYR A 248 15.02 2.23 -36.75
CA TYR A 248 15.40 3.63 -36.95
C TYR A 248 16.40 4.12 -35.89
N LYS A 249 16.19 3.81 -34.61
CA LYS A 249 17.13 4.12 -33.52
C LYS A 249 18.52 3.52 -33.74
N ASN A 250 18.62 2.29 -34.24
CA ASN A 250 19.91 1.65 -34.52
C ASN A 250 20.67 2.36 -35.64
N VAL A 251 19.98 2.76 -36.71
CA VAL A 251 20.59 3.53 -37.81
C VAL A 251 21.03 4.92 -37.32
N LEU A 252 20.19 5.59 -36.52
CA LEU A 252 20.54 6.87 -35.90
C LEU A 252 21.77 6.76 -34.99
N ALA A 253 21.86 5.71 -34.17
CA ALA A 253 23.01 5.50 -33.29
C ALA A 253 24.33 5.40 -34.08
N ILE A 254 24.32 4.72 -35.23
CA ILE A 254 25.49 4.61 -36.13
C ILE A 254 25.83 5.99 -36.75
N ALA A 255 24.82 6.73 -37.20
CA ALA A 255 25.00 8.06 -37.79
C ALA A 255 25.54 9.10 -36.79
N LEU A 256 25.19 8.97 -35.50
CA LEU A 256 25.75 9.79 -34.42
C LEU A 256 27.22 9.43 -34.14
N ALA A 257 27.59 8.15 -34.17
CA ALA A 257 28.95 7.70 -33.89
C ALA A 257 29.94 7.97 -35.04
N THR A 258 29.46 8.04 -36.28
CA THR A 258 30.30 8.15 -37.50
C THR A 258 30.25 9.52 -38.16
N GLU A 259 29.62 10.52 -37.51
CA GLU A 259 29.41 11.90 -37.99
C GLU A 259 28.68 12.04 -39.35
N TYR A 260 28.24 10.93 -39.95
CA TYR A 260 27.55 10.90 -41.23
C TYR A 260 26.18 11.62 -41.16
N SER A 261 25.95 12.63 -42.01
CA SER A 261 24.73 13.44 -42.03
C SER A 261 23.66 12.86 -42.97
N PHE A 262 22.42 12.89 -42.51
CA PHE A 262 21.23 12.55 -43.28
C PHE A 262 20.10 13.47 -42.78
N PRO A 263 19.19 13.97 -43.62
CA PRO A 263 18.17 14.96 -43.24
C PRO A 263 17.41 14.62 -41.95
N GLN A 264 17.06 13.36 -41.73
CA GLN A 264 16.33 12.92 -40.52
C GLN A 264 17.24 12.69 -39.30
N ALA A 265 18.55 12.53 -39.50
CA ALA A 265 19.55 12.41 -38.44
C ALA A 265 20.08 13.78 -38.00
N ASP A 266 20.03 14.79 -38.88
CA ASP A 266 20.49 16.14 -38.58
C ASP A 266 19.54 16.84 -37.60
N GLU A 267 18.23 16.63 -37.73
CA GLU A 267 17.24 17.05 -36.73
C GLU A 267 17.57 16.48 -35.33
N VAL A 268 17.88 15.18 -35.24
CA VAL A 268 18.23 14.54 -33.96
C VAL A 268 19.58 15.02 -33.42
N LYS A 269 20.56 15.32 -34.29
CA LYS A 269 21.84 15.92 -33.91
C LYS A 269 21.68 17.34 -33.38
N GLU A 270 20.73 18.11 -33.91
CA GLU A 270 20.38 19.45 -33.41
C GLU A 270 19.65 19.38 -32.06
N TYR A 271 18.72 18.44 -31.89
CA TYR A 271 18.06 18.15 -30.61
C TYR A 271 19.05 17.79 -29.50
N LEU A 272 20.09 17.00 -29.81
CA LEU A 272 21.12 16.60 -28.84
C LEU A 272 22.13 17.70 -28.53
N LYS A 273 22.34 18.66 -29.44
CA LYS A 273 23.25 19.79 -29.25
C LYS A 273 22.59 20.94 -28.49
N ASP A 274 21.29 21.18 -28.71
CA ASP A 274 20.53 22.25 -28.08
C ASP A 274 19.16 21.76 -27.57
N PRO A 275 19.09 21.11 -26.39
CA PRO A 275 17.82 20.63 -25.82
C PRO A 275 16.84 21.77 -25.45
N SER A 276 17.28 23.02 -25.42
CA SER A 276 16.46 24.20 -25.10
C SER A 276 15.72 24.80 -26.29
N LYS A 277 16.11 24.52 -27.55
CA LYS A 277 15.49 25.12 -28.73
C LYS A 277 14.10 24.57 -29.05
N PHE A 278 13.75 23.39 -28.53
CA PHE A 278 12.44 22.76 -28.75
C PHE A 278 11.55 22.70 -27.51
N ALA A 279 12.08 22.96 -26.30
CA ALA A 279 11.25 23.20 -25.11
C ALA A 279 10.41 24.50 -25.26
N VAL A 280 10.90 25.47 -26.03
CA VAL A 280 10.17 26.71 -26.36
C VAL A 280 9.13 26.49 -27.46
N ALA A 281 9.28 25.43 -28.28
CA ALA A 281 8.33 25.10 -29.34
C ALA A 281 7.15 24.22 -28.87
N ALA A 282 7.21 23.68 -27.64
CA ALA A 282 6.09 23.02 -26.97
C ALA A 282 5.26 23.97 -26.07
N ALA A 283 5.58 25.27 -26.07
CA ALA A 283 4.68 26.32 -25.60
C ALA A 283 3.83 26.81 -26.79
N PRO A 284 2.50 26.98 -26.65
CA PRO A 284 1.62 27.27 -27.77
C PRO A 284 1.98 28.61 -28.39
N ALA A 285 2.50 28.57 -29.63
CA ALA A 285 2.69 29.75 -30.45
C ALA A 285 1.32 30.28 -30.92
N ALA A 286 0.70 31.11 -30.10
CA ALA A 286 -0.34 32.04 -30.52
C ALA A 286 0.25 33.46 -30.65
N ALA A 287 0.09 34.03 -31.86
CA ALA A 287 0.28 35.44 -32.25
C ALA A 287 1.74 35.93 -32.35
N ALA A 288 2.20 36.64 -33.39
CA ALA A 288 1.51 37.49 -34.34
C ALA A 288 2.34 37.67 -35.64
N ALA A 289 1.68 37.65 -36.79
CA ALA A 289 2.16 38.28 -38.02
C ALA A 289 1.29 39.51 -38.30
N SER A 290 1.94 40.67 -38.47
CA SER A 290 1.32 41.96 -38.78
C SER A 290 1.20 42.17 -40.30
N GLY A 291 0.03 42.65 -40.73
CA GLY A 291 -0.25 43.11 -42.09
C GLY A 291 -1.71 43.53 -42.28
N SER A 292 -1.96 44.84 -42.27
CA SER A 292 -3.17 45.65 -42.59
C SER A 292 -4.12 45.07 -43.67
N ALA A 293 -5.46 45.27 -43.75
CA ALA A 293 -6.50 46.20 -43.23
C ALA A 293 -7.92 45.60 -43.57
N PRO A 294 -9.10 46.24 -43.35
CA PRO A 294 -9.68 47.01 -42.24
C PRO A 294 -10.98 46.37 -41.63
N ALA A 295 -11.49 46.98 -40.54
CA ALA A 295 -12.70 46.70 -39.70
C ALA A 295 -14.07 46.71 -40.47
N PRO A 296 -15.27 46.34 -39.90
CA PRO A 296 -15.66 46.35 -38.46
C PRO A 296 -16.68 45.30 -37.88
N ALA A 297 -16.64 45.19 -36.53
CA ALA A 297 -17.71 45.06 -35.49
C ALA A 297 -18.76 43.90 -35.43
N LYS A 298 -18.79 43.12 -34.31
CA LYS A 298 -19.85 43.05 -33.26
C LYS A 298 -19.63 41.97 -32.15
N GLU A 299 -20.07 42.31 -30.92
CA GLU A 299 -20.25 41.60 -29.61
C GLU A 299 -21.07 40.26 -29.68
N GLU A 300 -21.17 39.31 -28.73
CA GLU A 300 -20.98 39.19 -27.25
C GLU A 300 -21.10 37.69 -26.80
N GLU A 301 -20.48 37.34 -25.64
CA GLU A 301 -20.76 36.30 -24.59
C GLU A 301 -21.25 34.84 -24.86
N LYS A 302 -20.57 33.81 -24.27
CA LYS A 302 -20.93 33.11 -22.99
C LYS A 302 -19.97 31.97 -22.55
N LYS A 303 -19.93 31.80 -21.22
CA LYS A 303 -19.29 30.89 -20.24
C LYS A 303 -19.45 29.35 -20.46
N GLU A 304 -18.46 28.54 -20.03
CA GLU A 304 -18.60 27.33 -19.16
C GLU A 304 -17.22 26.69 -18.76
N GLU A 305 -17.27 25.72 -17.85
CA GLU A 305 -16.39 25.26 -16.75
C GLU A 305 -14.98 24.66 -17.04
N PRO A 306 -14.11 24.50 -16.00
CA PRO A 306 -12.78 23.91 -16.14
C PRO A 306 -12.82 22.38 -16.01
N ALA A 307 -12.23 21.68 -16.98
CA ALA A 307 -11.95 20.25 -16.94
C ALA A 307 -10.45 20.01 -16.68
N GLU A 308 -10.18 18.95 -15.94
CA GLU A 308 -8.90 18.40 -15.50
C GLU A 308 -8.01 17.95 -16.67
N GLU A 309 -6.72 18.25 -16.60
CA GLU A 309 -5.58 17.64 -17.31
C GLU A 309 -4.32 18.07 -16.52
N SER A 310 -3.29 17.27 -16.22
CA SER A 310 -2.91 15.91 -16.62
C SER A 310 -1.63 15.54 -15.84
N ASP A 311 -1.59 14.35 -15.23
CA ASP A 311 -0.45 13.79 -14.47
C ASP A 311 0.68 13.20 -15.35
N ASP A 312 0.67 13.45 -16.67
CA ASP A 312 1.62 12.89 -17.63
C ASP A 312 3.05 13.49 -17.56
N GLU A 313 3.21 14.66 -16.95
CA GLU A 313 4.53 15.31 -16.86
C GLU A 313 5.48 14.64 -15.84
N LYS A 314 4.94 13.93 -14.84
CA LYS A 314 5.75 13.35 -13.75
C LYS A 314 6.46 12.05 -14.15
N ILE A 315 5.93 11.31 -15.15
CA ILE A 315 6.51 10.03 -15.60
C ILE A 315 7.74 10.27 -16.48
N SER A 316 7.75 11.35 -17.27
CA SER A 316 8.87 11.72 -18.15
C SER A 316 10.12 12.17 -17.36
N LEU A 317 9.94 12.97 -16.30
CA LEU A 317 11.05 13.50 -15.51
C LEU A 317 11.81 12.41 -14.73
N CYS A 318 11.11 11.37 -14.26
CA CYS A 318 11.74 10.29 -13.51
C CYS A 318 12.66 9.43 -14.41
N CYS A 319 12.23 9.14 -15.64
CA CYS A 319 13.02 8.38 -16.62
C CYS A 319 14.29 9.12 -17.09
N LEU A 320 14.25 10.45 -17.20
CA LEU A 320 15.40 11.27 -17.60
C LEU A 320 16.52 11.24 -16.54
N SER A 321 16.15 11.32 -15.26
CA SER A 321 17.14 11.32 -14.16
C SER A 321 17.95 10.02 -14.04
N PHE A 322 17.35 8.88 -14.39
CA PHE A 322 18.01 7.57 -14.35
C PHE A 322 18.97 7.36 -15.54
N PHE A 323 18.68 8.00 -16.67
CA PHE A 323 19.48 7.95 -17.90
C PHE A 323 20.75 8.80 -17.80
N ASP A 324 20.70 9.92 -17.07
CA ASP A 324 21.86 10.80 -16.88
C ASP A 324 22.92 10.19 -15.93
N ILE A 325 22.50 9.43 -14.92
CA ILE A 325 23.40 8.76 -13.97
C ILE A 325 24.16 7.60 -14.64
N THR A 326 23.51 6.87 -15.56
CA THR A 326 24.11 5.74 -16.28
C THR A 326 25.10 6.18 -17.35
N LYS A 327 24.87 7.35 -17.98
CA LYS A 327 25.79 7.94 -18.97
C LYS A 327 27.10 8.44 -18.35
N ALA A 328 27.08 8.94 -17.12
CA ALA A 328 28.27 9.38 -16.40
C ALA A 328 29.20 8.21 -16.01
N LEU A 329 28.63 7.03 -15.72
CA LEU A 329 29.39 5.85 -15.29
C LEU A 329 30.04 5.11 -16.47
N LEU A 330 29.51 5.25 -17.68
CA LEU A 330 30.01 4.61 -18.91
C LEU A 330 31.18 5.35 -19.57
N MET A 331 31.46 6.59 -19.20
CA MET A 331 32.54 7.39 -19.83
C MET A 331 33.93 7.27 -19.17
N THR A 332 34.09 6.47 -18.10
CA THR A 332 35.36 6.40 -17.33
C THR A 332 36.09 5.05 -17.38
N ILE A 333 35.64 4.06 -18.17
CA ILE A 333 36.25 2.72 -18.18
C ILE A 333 36.61 2.27 -19.61
N PRO A 334 37.87 1.85 -19.89
CA PRO A 334 38.28 1.45 -21.24
C PRO A 334 37.59 0.16 -21.74
N ILE A 335 37.45 0.11 -23.06
CA ILE A 335 36.57 -0.74 -23.89
C ILE A 335 36.76 -2.27 -23.72
N THR A 336 37.80 -2.74 -23.03
CA THR A 336 38.03 -4.19 -22.83
C THR A 336 37.25 -4.81 -21.66
N LYS A 337 36.52 -4.02 -20.85
CA LYS A 337 35.68 -4.52 -19.74
C LYS A 337 34.17 -4.57 -20.02
N VAL A 338 33.72 -4.17 -21.21
CA VAL A 338 32.28 -4.11 -21.55
C VAL A 338 31.65 -5.52 -21.63
N ALA A 339 32.44 -6.54 -22.00
CA ALA A 339 31.96 -7.93 -22.03
C ALA A 339 31.68 -8.54 -20.65
N THR A 340 32.34 -8.05 -19.59
CA THR A 340 32.13 -8.58 -18.22
C THR A 340 30.96 -7.93 -17.47
N ILE A 341 30.45 -6.78 -17.94
CA ILE A 341 29.40 -6.04 -17.24
C ILE A 341 27.99 -6.52 -17.62
N ASN A 342 27.77 -7.01 -18.86
CA ASN A 342 26.48 -7.56 -19.27
C ASN A 342 26.06 -8.84 -18.52
N LEU A 343 26.97 -9.46 -17.76
CA LEU A 343 26.71 -10.63 -16.91
C LEU A 343 26.49 -10.27 -15.42
N LEU A 344 26.76 -9.02 -15.01
CA LEU A 344 26.68 -8.60 -13.59
C LEU A 344 25.33 -7.98 -13.19
N VAL A 345 24.43 -7.72 -14.15
CA VAL A 345 23.11 -7.09 -13.89
C VAL A 345 21.97 -8.12 -13.75
N LEU A 346 22.22 -9.41 -14.02
CA LEU A 346 21.32 -10.47 -13.60
C LEU A 346 21.68 -10.93 -12.18
N GLU A 347 20.75 -10.78 -11.23
CA GLU A 347 20.85 -11.39 -9.92
C GLU A 347 21.24 -12.87 -10.03
N PRO A 348 22.24 -13.35 -9.27
CA PRO A 348 22.66 -14.76 -9.30
C PRO A 348 21.57 -15.73 -8.82
N ALA A 349 20.49 -15.23 -8.21
CA ALA A 349 19.32 -16.02 -7.82
C ALA A 349 18.47 -16.50 -9.02
N ILE A 350 18.52 -15.80 -10.16
CA ILE A 350 17.70 -16.11 -11.34
C ILE A 350 18.37 -17.22 -12.18
N LEU A 351 19.70 -17.21 -12.27
CA LEU A 351 20.47 -18.23 -12.99
C LEU A 351 20.45 -19.61 -12.28
N LEU A 352 20.39 -19.62 -10.94
CA LEU A 352 20.29 -20.86 -10.15
C LEU A 352 18.91 -21.55 -10.23
N ARG A 353 17.87 -20.85 -10.67
CA ARG A 353 16.53 -21.43 -10.90
C ARG A 353 16.32 -21.97 -12.31
N MET A 354 17.14 -21.58 -13.29
CA MET A 354 16.96 -21.99 -14.69
C MET A 354 17.81 -23.20 -15.11
N VAL A 355 18.88 -23.54 -14.38
CA VAL A 355 19.78 -24.61 -14.79
C VAL A 355 19.83 -25.69 -13.70
N GLY A 356 19.32 -26.89 -14.03
CA GLY A 356 19.35 -28.07 -13.17
C GLY A 356 20.78 -28.51 -12.79
N PRO A 357 20.94 -29.62 -12.05
CA PRO A 357 22.18 -29.95 -11.35
C PRO A 357 23.34 -30.20 -12.32
N LEU A 358 24.28 -29.25 -12.39
CA LEU A 358 25.52 -29.34 -13.18
C LEU A 358 26.61 -30.10 -12.40
N THR A 359 27.45 -30.82 -13.14
CA THR A 359 28.44 -31.76 -12.58
C THR A 359 29.72 -31.06 -12.09
N MET A 360 30.45 -31.69 -11.16
CA MET A 360 31.65 -31.13 -10.49
C MET A 360 32.79 -30.66 -11.43
N THR A 361 32.81 -31.14 -12.67
CA THR A 361 33.76 -30.73 -13.71
C THR A 361 33.43 -29.37 -14.32
N GLU A 362 32.16 -28.98 -14.35
CA GLU A 362 31.72 -27.67 -14.86
C GLU A 362 31.94 -26.57 -13.81
N TRP A 363 31.80 -26.90 -12.53
CA TRP A 363 32.15 -26.00 -11.42
C TRP A 363 33.64 -25.62 -11.41
N LYS A 364 34.54 -26.56 -11.72
CA LYS A 364 35.98 -26.27 -11.81
C LYS A 364 36.34 -25.35 -12.99
N LYS A 365 35.57 -25.38 -14.08
CA LYS A 365 35.77 -24.48 -15.23
C LYS A 365 35.27 -23.06 -14.92
N LEU A 366 34.17 -22.93 -14.18
CA LEU A 366 33.69 -21.63 -13.69
C LEU A 366 34.64 -20.98 -12.68
N ALA A 367 35.26 -21.78 -11.79
CA ALA A 367 36.24 -21.29 -10.82
C ALA A 367 37.54 -20.75 -11.45
N LEU A 368 37.91 -21.23 -12.64
CA LEU A 368 39.06 -20.71 -13.40
C LEU A 368 38.74 -19.41 -14.15
N LEU A 369 37.47 -19.09 -14.40
CA LEU A 369 37.07 -17.86 -15.10
C LEU A 369 36.84 -16.66 -14.17
N TYR A 370 36.68 -16.87 -12.85
CA TYR A 370 36.35 -15.79 -11.90
C TYR A 370 37.15 -15.91 -10.59
N PRO A 371 38.31 -15.21 -10.46
CA PRO A 371 39.13 -15.27 -9.23
C PRO A 371 38.51 -14.49 -8.04
N CYS A 372 37.43 -13.73 -8.23
CA CYS A 372 36.78 -12.95 -7.16
C CYS A 372 35.79 -13.75 -6.29
N PHE A 373 35.51 -15.01 -6.60
CA PHE A 373 34.51 -15.79 -5.86
C PHE A 373 34.97 -16.24 -4.45
N HIS A 374 36.24 -16.04 -4.09
CA HIS A 374 36.80 -16.55 -2.84
C HIS A 374 36.56 -15.64 -1.61
N LEU A 375 35.99 -14.44 -1.78
CA LEU A 375 35.85 -13.45 -0.70
C LEU A 375 34.46 -13.39 -0.04
N LEU A 376 33.50 -14.20 -0.47
CA LEU A 376 32.11 -14.13 0.02
C LEU A 376 31.69 -15.32 0.92
N GLN A 377 32.65 -16.08 1.46
CA GLN A 377 32.38 -17.16 2.42
C GLN A 377 32.78 -16.84 3.87
N LEU A 378 33.13 -15.59 4.19
CA LEU A 378 33.50 -15.18 5.55
C LEU A 378 32.86 -13.83 5.91
N THR A 379 31.52 -13.79 6.00
CA THR A 379 30.75 -12.87 6.86
C THR A 379 29.36 -13.45 7.08
#